data_AF-A0A1Z5KN34-F1
#
_entry.id   AF-A0A1Z5KN34-F1
#
_cell.length_a   1.000
_cell.length_b   1.000
_cell.length_c   1.000
_cell.angle_alpha   90.00
_cell.angle_beta   90.00
_cell.angle_gamma   90.00
#
_symmetry.space_group_name_H-M   'P 1'
#
loop_
_entity.id
_entity.type
_entity.pdbx_description
1 polymer ?
#
loop_
_entity_poly.entity_id
_entity_poly.type
_entity_poly.pdbx_seq_one_letter_code
_entity_poly.pdbx_strand_id
1 'polypeptide(L)'
;MYRTEMRRLLKLEVFEKLTLCVLDELTIPAFSARAKALDHSIDAQYVMPSHFKSLRIVTKDLHLKIHFGEDRTWVSILISFLKRVAKLGHFEKFGLSLIDFCRWADCDALARITQAFIDALNGNSELIHLDISGAQFLFDHSAVHFGDVFRALEEHGGLRTVILGDYPPENNPDDYSLLERLLSRNRRITVYDYLGDRCSNGDSIEALYSINEVYNGVATLVKESASLRPLLMATALLEGVSNKFQHSALLLSGLTDALCELIHELDQIDDVDLSAAGPMEEVELFTSRADRQATRPSKRQRGCSESVRERE
;
A
#
# COMPACT_ATOMS: atom_id res chain seq x y z
N MET A 1 -20.11 -13.86 -33.26
CA MET A 1 -18.72 -14.14 -33.66
C MET A 1 -17.67 -13.36 -32.85
N TYR A 2 -18.01 -12.86 -31.65
CA TYR A 2 -17.03 -12.20 -30.75
C TYR A 2 -16.79 -12.99 -29.45
N ARG A 3 -17.73 -13.86 -29.07
CA ARG A 3 -17.69 -14.59 -27.79
C ARG A 3 -16.64 -15.69 -27.76
N THR A 4 -16.47 -16.43 -28.85
CA THR A 4 -15.51 -17.55 -28.92
C THR A 4 -14.08 -17.04 -28.89
N GLU A 5 -13.84 -15.95 -29.61
CA GLU A 5 -12.60 -15.22 -29.74
C GLU A 5 -12.20 -14.64 -28.38
N MET A 6 -13.14 -14.00 -27.67
CA MET A 6 -12.90 -13.50 -26.32
C MET A 6 -12.57 -14.63 -25.33
N ARG A 7 -13.30 -15.76 -25.36
CA ARG A 7 -12.97 -16.93 -24.53
C ARG A 7 -11.59 -17.51 -24.84
N ARG A 8 -11.14 -17.45 -26.10
CA ARG A 8 -9.79 -17.86 -26.48
C ARG A 8 -8.76 -16.87 -25.94
N LEU A 9 -9.04 -15.56 -26.03
CA LEU A 9 -8.18 -14.51 -25.51
C LEU A 9 -7.98 -14.62 -23.99
N LEU A 10 -9.04 -14.84 -23.22
CA LEU A 10 -8.97 -15.01 -21.75
C LEU A 10 -8.12 -16.23 -21.32
N LYS A 11 -7.84 -17.18 -22.22
CA LYS A 11 -7.00 -18.36 -21.91
C LYS A 11 -5.51 -18.13 -22.20
N LEU A 12 -5.14 -17.03 -22.84
CA LEU A 12 -3.74 -16.72 -23.16
C LEU A 12 -2.99 -16.25 -21.90
N GLU A 13 -1.73 -16.67 -21.75
CA GLU A 13 -0.84 -16.33 -20.63
C GLU A 13 0.16 -15.22 -20.99
N VAL A 14 -0.31 -14.23 -21.75
CA VAL A 14 0.59 -13.23 -22.37
C VAL A 14 0.41 -11.81 -21.83
N PHE A 15 -0.59 -11.58 -20.97
CA PHE A 15 -0.98 -10.24 -20.57
C PHE A 15 -0.28 -9.81 -19.28
N GLU A 16 0.49 -8.72 -19.37
CA GLU A 16 0.99 -8.02 -18.19
C GLU A 16 -0.18 -7.42 -17.40
N LYS A 17 -1.05 -6.68 -18.09
CA LYS A 17 -2.30 -6.15 -17.54
C LYS A 17 -3.42 -6.39 -18.54
N LEU A 18 -4.55 -6.89 -18.04
CA LEU A 18 -5.78 -7.06 -18.82
C LEU A 18 -6.85 -6.12 -18.25
N THR A 19 -7.33 -5.18 -19.06
CA THR A 19 -8.44 -4.29 -18.70
C THR A 19 -9.69 -4.72 -19.46
N LEU A 20 -10.76 -5.02 -18.73
CA LEU A 20 -12.03 -5.48 -19.26
C LEU A 20 -13.15 -4.55 -18.78
N CYS A 21 -13.91 -4.04 -19.72
CA CYS A 21 -15.17 -3.36 -19.43
C CYS A 21 -16.24 -4.38 -19.02
N VAL A 22 -17.45 -3.90 -18.72
CA VAL A 22 -18.61 -4.76 -18.44
C VAL A 22 -18.81 -5.77 -19.58
N LEU A 23 -18.65 -7.04 -19.26
CA LEU A 23 -18.95 -8.15 -20.15
C LEU A 23 -20.28 -8.78 -19.71
N ASP A 24 -21.10 -9.22 -20.64
CA ASP A 24 -22.38 -9.88 -20.34
C ASP A 24 -22.15 -11.29 -19.74
N GLU A 25 -22.27 -12.33 -20.54
CA GLU A 25 -22.10 -13.73 -20.17
C GLU A 25 -20.63 -14.10 -19.86
N LEU A 26 -19.69 -13.20 -20.19
CA LEU A 26 -18.26 -13.42 -19.98
C LEU A 26 -17.73 -12.77 -18.69
N THR A 27 -18.58 -12.09 -17.89
CA THR A 27 -18.16 -11.47 -16.63
C THR A 27 -17.49 -12.46 -15.68
N ILE A 28 -18.08 -13.63 -15.45
CA ILE A 28 -17.54 -14.63 -14.53
C ILE A 28 -16.30 -15.34 -15.11
N PRO A 29 -16.31 -15.81 -16.38
CA PRO A 29 -15.11 -16.39 -17.01
C PRO A 29 -13.88 -15.46 -17.03
N ALA A 30 -14.09 -14.14 -17.12
CA ALA A 30 -13.00 -13.16 -17.18
C ALA A 30 -12.05 -13.18 -15.97
N PHE A 31 -12.55 -13.50 -14.77
CA PHE A 31 -11.74 -13.62 -13.57
C PHE A 31 -10.69 -14.74 -13.63
N SER A 32 -10.93 -15.76 -14.45
CA SER A 32 -9.99 -16.88 -14.65
C SER A 32 -8.94 -16.57 -15.73
N ALA A 33 -8.90 -15.34 -16.25
CA ALA A 33 -7.86 -14.92 -17.17
C ALA A 33 -6.48 -15.02 -16.52
N ARG A 34 -5.51 -15.49 -17.30
CA ARG A 34 -4.13 -15.65 -16.86
C ARG A 34 -3.32 -14.40 -17.19
N ALA A 35 -3.64 -13.30 -16.51
CA ALA A 35 -2.91 -12.04 -16.56
C ALA A 35 -2.16 -11.82 -15.24
N LYS A 36 -1.07 -11.04 -15.26
CA LYS A 36 -0.39 -10.65 -14.01
C LYS A 36 -1.20 -9.63 -13.21
N ALA A 37 -1.93 -8.75 -13.90
CA ALA A 37 -2.89 -7.82 -13.33
C ALA A 37 -4.22 -7.83 -14.10
N LEU A 38 -5.35 -7.73 -13.39
CA LEU A 38 -6.70 -7.68 -13.96
C LEU A 38 -7.44 -6.44 -13.44
N ASP A 39 -7.85 -5.57 -14.34
CA ASP A 39 -8.75 -4.43 -14.08
C ASP A 39 -10.09 -4.77 -14.76
N HIS A 40 -11.11 -5.11 -13.97
CA HIS A 40 -12.36 -5.67 -14.49
C HIS A 40 -13.56 -4.89 -13.97
N SER A 41 -14.43 -4.47 -14.88
CA SER A 41 -15.74 -3.92 -14.56
C SER A 41 -16.81 -5.00 -14.70
N ILE A 42 -17.67 -5.11 -13.70
CA ILE A 42 -18.85 -5.97 -13.74
C ILE A 42 -20.10 -5.13 -13.49
N ASP A 43 -21.22 -5.58 -14.02
CA ASP A 43 -22.53 -5.03 -13.70
C ASP A 43 -23.27 -6.05 -12.84
N ALA A 44 -23.75 -5.57 -11.70
CA ALA A 44 -24.44 -6.38 -10.70
C ALA A 44 -25.64 -7.14 -11.27
N GLN A 45 -26.30 -6.61 -12.31
CA GLN A 45 -27.46 -7.26 -12.92
C GLN A 45 -27.13 -8.60 -13.60
N TYR A 46 -25.87 -8.82 -14.00
CA TYR A 46 -25.42 -10.04 -14.68
C TYR A 46 -24.74 -11.05 -13.74
N VAL A 47 -24.66 -10.76 -12.44
CA VAL A 47 -23.95 -11.63 -11.48
C VAL A 47 -24.83 -12.02 -10.30
N MET A 48 -24.79 -13.31 -9.97
CA MET A 48 -25.47 -13.84 -8.79
C MET A 48 -24.44 -14.14 -7.70
N PRO A 49 -24.79 -13.99 -6.41
CA PRO A 49 -23.93 -14.34 -5.27
C PRO A 49 -23.30 -15.75 -5.37
N SER A 50 -24.06 -16.72 -5.90
CA SER A 50 -23.61 -18.09 -6.09
C SER A 50 -22.46 -18.25 -7.08
N HIS A 51 -22.31 -17.33 -8.05
CA HIS A 51 -21.23 -17.37 -9.04
C HIS A 51 -19.85 -17.21 -8.40
N PHE A 52 -19.76 -16.55 -7.24
CA PHE A 52 -18.49 -16.33 -6.53
C PHE A 52 -18.02 -17.56 -5.74
N LYS A 53 -18.89 -18.53 -5.42
CA LYS A 53 -18.55 -19.68 -4.55
C LYS A 53 -17.39 -20.52 -5.10
N SER A 54 -17.38 -20.73 -6.41
CA SER A 54 -16.37 -21.52 -7.13
C SER A 54 -15.47 -20.66 -8.02
N LEU A 55 -15.55 -19.33 -7.92
CA LEU A 55 -14.82 -18.41 -8.81
C LEU A 55 -13.33 -18.60 -8.62
N ARG A 56 -12.61 -18.93 -9.69
CA ARG A 56 -11.14 -18.96 -9.65
C ARG A 56 -10.61 -17.64 -10.19
N ILE A 57 -9.94 -16.89 -9.32
CA ILE A 57 -9.16 -15.72 -9.68
C ILE A 57 -7.70 -16.17 -9.66
N VAL A 58 -6.97 -15.95 -10.75
CA VAL A 58 -5.59 -16.42 -10.90
C VAL A 58 -4.58 -15.29 -10.66
N THR A 59 -4.97 -14.06 -10.98
CA THR A 59 -4.14 -12.87 -10.78
C THR A 59 -3.92 -12.59 -9.29
N LYS A 60 -2.74 -12.07 -8.94
CA LYS A 60 -2.47 -11.52 -7.60
C LYS A 60 -2.73 -10.03 -7.50
N ASP A 61 -2.90 -9.36 -8.64
CA ASP A 61 -3.20 -7.93 -8.76
C ASP A 61 -4.59 -7.80 -9.41
N LEU A 62 -5.59 -7.44 -8.61
CA LEU A 62 -6.98 -7.34 -9.03
C LEU A 62 -7.55 -5.97 -8.67
N HIS A 63 -8.06 -5.25 -9.66
CA HIS A 63 -8.94 -4.09 -9.47
C HIS A 63 -10.33 -4.46 -9.98
N LEU A 64 -11.31 -4.53 -9.09
CA LEU A 64 -12.70 -4.77 -9.44
C LEU A 64 -13.52 -3.47 -9.37
N LYS A 65 -14.25 -3.16 -10.44
CA LYS A 65 -15.27 -2.12 -10.47
C LYS A 65 -16.63 -2.78 -10.57
N ILE A 66 -17.55 -2.46 -9.67
CA ILE A 66 -18.91 -3.00 -9.66
C ILE A 66 -19.88 -1.86 -9.94
N HIS A 67 -20.57 -1.94 -11.08
CA HIS A 67 -21.68 -1.06 -11.40
C HIS A 67 -22.95 -1.63 -10.77
N PHE A 68 -23.61 -0.83 -9.94
CA PHE A 68 -24.88 -1.22 -9.35
C PHE A 68 -26.03 -0.55 -10.10
N GLY A 69 -27.04 -1.34 -10.45
CA GLY A 69 -28.35 -0.80 -10.78
C GLY A 69 -29.14 -0.45 -9.52
N GLU A 70 -30.42 -0.17 -9.68
CA GLU A 70 -31.34 0.19 -8.58
C GLU A 70 -31.65 -0.98 -7.62
N ASP A 71 -31.16 -2.20 -7.91
CA ASP A 71 -31.47 -3.42 -7.16
C ASP A 71 -30.61 -3.56 -5.88
N ARG A 72 -31.27 -3.90 -4.76
CA ARG A 72 -30.66 -4.18 -3.46
C ARG A 72 -29.85 -5.48 -3.39
N THR A 73 -29.85 -6.30 -4.44
CA THR A 73 -29.04 -7.54 -4.50
C THR A 73 -27.53 -7.28 -4.39
N TRP A 74 -27.09 -6.05 -4.64
CA TRP A 74 -25.69 -5.62 -4.55
C TRP A 74 -24.99 -6.02 -3.25
N VAL A 75 -25.67 -5.93 -2.11
CA VAL A 75 -25.11 -6.28 -0.78
C VAL A 75 -24.63 -7.74 -0.79
N SER A 76 -25.48 -8.63 -1.30
CA SER A 76 -25.21 -10.06 -1.32
C SER A 76 -24.12 -10.45 -2.32
N ILE A 77 -24.05 -9.72 -3.44
CA ILE A 77 -23.00 -9.85 -4.47
C ILE A 77 -21.65 -9.46 -3.87
N LEU A 78 -21.57 -8.28 -3.25
CA LEU A 78 -20.34 -7.75 -2.66
C LEU A 78 -19.84 -8.64 -1.52
N ILE A 79 -20.71 -9.03 -0.59
CA ILE A 79 -20.35 -9.95 0.51
C ILE A 79 -19.82 -11.28 -0.04
N SER A 80 -20.48 -11.84 -1.07
CA SER A 80 -20.07 -13.13 -1.64
C SER A 80 -18.73 -13.05 -2.35
N PHE A 81 -18.48 -11.94 -3.05
CA PHE A 81 -17.19 -11.66 -3.67
C PHE A 81 -16.09 -11.49 -2.61
N LEU A 82 -16.28 -10.65 -1.60
CA LEU A 82 -15.29 -10.44 -0.53
C LEU A 82 -14.98 -11.72 0.25
N LYS A 83 -15.99 -12.52 0.57
CA LYS A 83 -15.79 -13.86 1.17
C LYS A 83 -14.98 -14.79 0.26
N ARG A 84 -15.11 -14.66 -1.06
CA ARG A 84 -14.28 -15.42 -1.99
C ARG A 84 -12.84 -14.91 -2.00
N VAL A 85 -12.63 -13.60 -1.99
CA VAL A 85 -11.31 -12.96 -1.89
C VAL A 85 -10.58 -13.42 -0.61
N ALA A 86 -11.28 -13.42 0.53
CA ALA A 86 -10.76 -13.94 1.79
C ALA A 86 -10.28 -15.40 1.69
N LYS A 87 -11.09 -16.27 1.07
CA LYS A 87 -10.75 -17.69 0.89
C LYS A 87 -9.61 -17.95 -0.09
N LEU A 88 -9.40 -17.05 -1.05
CA LEU A 88 -8.38 -17.20 -2.07
C LEU A 88 -7.00 -16.81 -1.56
N GLY A 89 -6.92 -15.78 -0.71
CA GLY A 89 -5.77 -15.49 0.15
C GLY A 89 -4.42 -15.24 -0.52
N HIS A 90 -4.39 -14.95 -1.82
CA HIS A 90 -3.15 -14.82 -2.60
C HIS A 90 -2.97 -13.44 -3.23
N PHE A 91 -3.80 -12.47 -2.88
CA PHE A 91 -3.71 -11.13 -3.45
C PHE A 91 -2.54 -10.35 -2.85
N GLU A 92 -1.73 -9.76 -3.74
CA GLU A 92 -0.68 -8.79 -3.40
C GLU A 92 -1.19 -7.37 -3.61
N LYS A 93 -2.06 -7.16 -4.61
CA LYS A 93 -2.77 -5.89 -4.81
C LYS A 93 -4.26 -6.12 -4.99
N PHE A 94 -5.06 -5.35 -4.27
CA PHE A 94 -6.50 -5.42 -4.32
C PHE A 94 -7.12 -4.03 -4.41
N GLY A 95 -7.86 -3.79 -5.48
CA GLY A 95 -8.62 -2.59 -5.75
C GLY A 95 -10.12 -2.89 -5.80
N LEU A 96 -10.94 -2.07 -5.15
CA LEU A 96 -12.40 -2.17 -5.19
C LEU A 96 -13.02 -0.79 -5.41
N SER A 97 -13.84 -0.67 -6.45
CA SER A 97 -14.62 0.54 -6.73
C SER A 97 -16.08 0.19 -6.96
N LEU A 98 -16.97 0.93 -6.33
CA LEU A 98 -18.42 0.79 -6.42
C LEU A 98 -18.97 1.98 -7.20
N ILE A 99 -19.57 1.72 -8.36
CA ILE A 99 -20.06 2.74 -9.29
C ILE A 99 -21.59 2.76 -9.24
N ASP A 100 -22.17 3.96 -9.33
CA ASP A 100 -23.62 4.19 -9.25
C ASP A 100 -24.25 3.67 -7.96
N PHE A 101 -23.45 3.64 -6.89
CA PHE A 101 -23.88 3.11 -5.61
C PHE A 101 -24.87 4.05 -4.91
N CYS A 102 -26.08 3.54 -4.64
CA CYS A 102 -27.05 4.23 -3.84
C CYS A 102 -26.78 4.02 -2.33
N ARG A 103 -26.63 5.13 -1.59
CA ARG A 103 -26.28 5.22 -0.15
C ARG A 103 -27.30 4.59 0.84
N TRP A 104 -28.14 3.66 0.43
CA TRP A 104 -29.29 3.19 1.21
C TRP A 104 -29.08 1.82 1.88
N ALA A 105 -27.84 1.42 2.15
CA ALA A 105 -27.61 0.25 2.98
C ALA A 105 -28.12 0.51 4.40
N ASP A 106 -28.91 -0.40 4.97
CA ASP A 106 -29.15 -0.37 6.41
C ASP A 106 -27.86 -0.69 7.18
N CYS A 107 -27.83 -0.32 8.47
CA CYS A 107 -26.65 -0.52 9.32
C CYS A 107 -26.23 -1.99 9.38
N ASP A 108 -27.18 -2.94 9.34
CA ASP A 108 -26.91 -4.38 9.40
C ASP A 108 -26.25 -4.90 8.11
N ALA A 109 -26.62 -4.36 6.96
CA ALA A 109 -25.97 -4.64 5.68
C ALA A 109 -24.54 -4.10 5.67
N LEU A 110 -24.33 -2.86 6.14
CA LEU A 110 -22.99 -2.27 6.28
C LEU A 110 -22.12 -3.12 7.20
N ALA A 111 -22.61 -3.51 8.37
CA ALA A 111 -21.90 -4.38 9.30
C ALA A 111 -21.41 -5.68 8.64
N ARG A 112 -22.28 -6.33 7.88
CA ARG A 112 -21.95 -7.58 7.18
C ARG A 112 -20.95 -7.38 6.03
N ILE A 113 -21.04 -6.25 5.32
CA ILE A 113 -20.08 -5.89 4.27
C ILE A 113 -18.71 -5.61 4.92
N THR A 114 -18.68 -4.79 5.97
CA THR A 114 -17.45 -4.45 6.69
C THR A 114 -16.78 -5.70 7.24
N GLN A 115 -17.51 -6.61 7.87
CA GLN A 115 -16.94 -7.86 8.34
C GLN A 115 -16.37 -8.70 7.19
N ALA A 116 -17.11 -8.83 6.08
CA ALA A 116 -16.60 -9.56 4.91
C ALA A 116 -15.35 -8.92 4.30
N PHE A 117 -15.23 -7.59 4.36
CA PHE A 117 -14.05 -6.85 3.92
C PHE A 117 -12.86 -7.08 4.85
N ILE A 118 -13.07 -7.03 6.18
CA ILE A 118 -12.04 -7.35 7.17
C ILE A 118 -11.56 -8.80 7.00
N ASP A 119 -12.48 -9.75 6.80
CA ASP A 119 -12.13 -11.14 6.51
C ASP A 119 -11.29 -11.25 5.22
N ALA A 120 -11.59 -10.43 4.21
CA ALA A 120 -10.83 -10.37 2.97
C ALA A 120 -9.41 -9.83 3.17
N LEU A 121 -9.23 -8.77 3.96
CA LEU A 121 -7.91 -8.27 4.34
C LEU A 121 -7.12 -9.35 5.08
N ASN A 122 -7.69 -9.90 6.15
CA ASN A 122 -7.03 -10.89 7.00
C ASN A 122 -6.70 -12.20 6.26
N GLY A 123 -7.52 -12.57 5.27
CA GLY A 123 -7.27 -13.74 4.43
C GLY A 123 -6.08 -13.58 3.48
N ASN A 124 -5.62 -12.35 3.22
CA ASN A 124 -4.58 -12.03 2.24
C ASN A 124 -3.33 -11.43 2.91
N SER A 125 -2.57 -12.24 3.65
CA SER A 125 -1.39 -11.78 4.40
C SER A 125 -0.31 -11.10 3.55
N GLU A 126 -0.22 -11.46 2.27
CA GLU A 126 0.73 -10.92 1.30
C GLU A 126 0.26 -9.61 0.65
N LEU A 127 -0.89 -9.08 1.05
CA LEU A 127 -1.43 -7.84 0.49
C LEU A 127 -0.51 -6.67 0.83
N ILE A 128 0.10 -6.08 -0.21
CA ILE A 128 1.00 -4.93 -0.11
C ILE A 128 0.32 -3.62 -0.53
N HIS A 129 -0.72 -3.70 -1.38
CA HIS A 129 -1.40 -2.55 -1.94
C HIS A 129 -2.92 -2.73 -1.87
N LEU A 130 -3.61 -1.75 -1.31
CA LEU A 130 -5.06 -1.72 -1.18
C LEU A 130 -5.60 -0.42 -1.77
N ASP A 131 -6.49 -0.50 -2.75
CA ASP A 131 -7.20 0.65 -3.31
C ASP A 131 -8.70 0.51 -3.06
N ILE A 132 -9.24 1.43 -2.27
CA ILE A 132 -10.64 1.50 -1.88
C ILE A 132 -11.19 2.91 -2.10
N SER A 133 -10.55 3.68 -2.98
CA SER A 133 -10.94 5.03 -3.36
C SER A 133 -12.38 5.09 -3.87
N GLY A 134 -12.81 4.08 -4.62
CA GLY A 134 -14.19 3.93 -5.08
C GLY A 134 -15.13 3.24 -4.09
N ALA A 135 -14.71 2.97 -2.86
CA ALA A 135 -15.50 2.26 -1.85
C ALA A 135 -15.60 3.07 -0.54
N GLN A 136 -15.65 4.40 -0.65
CA GLN A 136 -15.66 5.35 0.48
C GLN A 136 -16.76 5.12 1.53
N PHE A 137 -17.86 4.46 1.20
CA PHE A 137 -18.92 4.12 2.16
C PHE A 137 -18.44 3.15 3.27
N LEU A 138 -17.37 2.37 3.02
CA LEU A 138 -16.70 1.58 4.06
C LEU A 138 -16.09 2.46 5.15
N PHE A 139 -15.93 3.76 4.83
CA PHE A 139 -15.25 4.77 5.62
C PHE A 139 -16.16 5.94 6.03
N ASP A 140 -17.47 5.82 5.84
CA ASP A 140 -18.41 6.82 6.32
C ASP A 140 -18.44 6.77 7.87
N HIS A 141 -18.14 7.89 8.54
CA HIS A 141 -18.15 8.00 10.01
C HIS A 141 -19.48 7.61 10.65
N SER A 142 -20.59 7.66 9.89
CA SER A 142 -21.89 7.17 10.37
C SER A 142 -21.94 5.64 10.52
N ALA A 143 -21.03 4.91 9.86
CA ALA A 143 -20.91 3.48 9.99
C ALA A 143 -20.19 3.13 11.30
N VAL A 144 -20.93 2.48 12.20
CA VAL A 144 -20.46 1.95 13.50
C VAL A 144 -19.16 1.12 13.39
N HIS A 145 -18.86 0.59 12.20
CA HIS A 145 -17.75 -0.32 11.94
C HIS A 145 -16.52 0.32 11.28
N PHE A 146 -16.54 1.64 11.05
CA PHE A 146 -15.41 2.37 10.44
C PHE A 146 -14.10 2.16 11.20
N GLY A 147 -14.15 2.23 12.54
CA GLY A 147 -12.99 2.01 13.40
C GLY A 147 -12.42 0.58 13.34
N ASP A 148 -13.24 -0.41 12.95
CA ASP A 148 -12.81 -1.80 12.85
C ASP A 148 -12.01 -2.05 11.56
N VAL A 149 -12.34 -1.36 10.46
CA VAL A 149 -11.54 -1.41 9.24
C VAL A 149 -10.15 -0.82 9.50
N PHE A 150 -10.07 0.36 10.12
CA PHE A 150 -8.79 0.98 10.49
C PHE A 150 -7.96 0.08 11.40
N ARG A 151 -8.59 -0.60 12.37
CA ARG A 151 -7.91 -1.58 13.21
C ARG A 151 -7.35 -2.76 12.43
N ALA A 152 -8.10 -3.30 11.47
CA ALA A 152 -7.61 -4.36 10.60
C ALA A 152 -6.39 -3.89 9.77
N LEU A 153 -6.40 -2.64 9.28
CA LEU A 153 -5.25 -2.05 8.58
C LEU A 153 -4.04 -1.83 9.51
N GLU A 154 -4.28 -1.41 10.76
CA GLU A 154 -3.25 -1.28 11.81
C GLU A 154 -2.52 -2.60 12.04
N GLU A 155 -3.25 -3.72 12.03
CA GLU A 155 -2.73 -5.06 12.32
C GLU A 155 -2.13 -5.76 11.09
N HIS A 156 -2.36 -5.25 9.87
CA HIS A 156 -1.92 -5.90 8.64
C HIS A 156 -0.42 -5.76 8.39
N GLY A 157 0.35 -6.82 8.69
CA GLY A 157 1.83 -6.80 8.61
C GLY A 157 2.42 -6.64 7.20
N GLY A 158 1.67 -7.04 6.16
CA GLY A 158 2.08 -6.97 4.75
C GLY A 158 1.84 -5.62 4.07
N LEU A 159 0.92 -4.80 4.59
CA LEU A 159 0.39 -3.67 3.84
C LEU A 159 1.39 -2.51 3.79
N ARG A 160 1.52 -1.87 2.63
CA ARG A 160 2.46 -0.77 2.40
C ARG A 160 1.77 0.46 1.81
N THR A 161 0.79 0.24 0.96
CA THR A 161 0.06 1.33 0.31
C THR A 161 -1.42 1.15 0.50
N VAL A 162 -2.08 2.21 0.96
CA VAL A 162 -3.54 2.31 1.02
C VAL A 162 -3.97 3.54 0.23
N ILE A 163 -4.87 3.37 -0.74
CA ILE A 163 -5.50 4.46 -1.45
C ILE A 163 -6.93 4.59 -0.95
N LEU A 164 -7.22 5.70 -0.29
CA LEU A 164 -8.55 6.08 0.18
C LEU A 164 -9.23 6.98 -0.86
N GLY A 165 -10.53 7.24 -0.67
CA GLY A 165 -11.24 8.24 -1.45
C GLY A 165 -10.87 9.64 -0.99
N ASP A 166 -11.86 10.53 -0.92
CA ASP A 166 -11.71 11.77 -0.17
C ASP A 166 -11.48 11.42 1.31
N TYR A 167 -10.30 11.77 1.85
CA TYR A 167 -10.00 11.64 3.26
C TYR A 167 -9.41 12.95 3.82
N PRO A 168 -9.91 13.42 4.97
CA PRO A 168 -10.99 12.86 5.77
C PRO A 168 -12.34 13.02 5.06
N PRO A 169 -13.35 12.26 5.47
CA PRO A 169 -14.67 12.35 4.85
C PRO A 169 -15.24 13.77 4.94
N GLU A 170 -15.98 14.20 3.92
CA GLU A 170 -16.55 15.56 3.81
C GLU A 170 -17.40 15.99 5.03
N ASN A 171 -18.02 15.02 5.71
CA ASN A 171 -18.85 15.28 6.88
C ASN A 171 -18.03 15.61 8.15
N ASN A 172 -16.72 15.36 8.13
CA ASN A 172 -15.81 15.63 9.23
C ASN A 172 -14.39 15.98 8.71
N PRO A 173 -14.24 17.12 8.01
CA PRO A 173 -13.02 17.45 7.27
C PRO A 173 -11.78 17.68 8.14
N ASP A 174 -11.96 17.76 9.46
CA ASP A 174 -10.89 18.06 10.42
C ASP A 174 -10.46 16.83 11.23
N ASP A 175 -11.16 15.70 11.15
CA ASP A 175 -10.89 14.51 11.96
C ASP A 175 -9.97 13.50 11.28
N TYR A 176 -8.68 13.69 11.52
CA TYR A 176 -7.63 12.78 11.09
C TYR A 176 -7.22 11.77 12.16
N SER A 177 -7.94 11.68 13.28
CA SER A 177 -7.50 10.91 14.47
C SER A 177 -7.27 9.43 14.17
N LEU A 178 -8.07 8.84 13.29
CA LEU A 178 -7.92 7.45 12.87
C LEU A 178 -6.73 7.24 11.94
N LEU A 179 -6.45 8.18 11.04
CA LEU A 179 -5.26 8.13 10.20
C LEU A 179 -3.98 8.30 11.04
N GLU A 180 -3.96 9.25 11.98
CA GLU A 180 -2.86 9.41 12.92
C GLU A 180 -2.61 8.11 13.71
N ARG A 181 -3.69 7.50 14.22
CA ARG A 181 -3.59 6.22 14.94
C ARG A 181 -3.07 5.10 14.03
N LEU A 182 -3.58 4.98 12.81
CA LEU A 182 -3.12 4.00 11.82
C LEU A 182 -1.62 4.13 11.56
N LEU A 183 -1.15 5.34 11.26
CA LEU A 183 0.26 5.60 10.96
C LEU A 183 1.16 5.38 12.19
N SER A 184 0.65 5.65 13.39
CA SER A 184 1.40 5.42 14.63
C SER A 184 1.61 3.92 14.93
N ARG A 185 0.63 3.08 14.56
CA ARG A 185 0.62 1.63 14.85
C ARG A 185 1.19 0.79 13.72
N ASN A 186 0.93 1.18 12.47
CA ASN A 186 1.48 0.54 11.29
C ASN A 186 2.44 1.49 10.57
N ARG A 187 3.68 1.48 11.03
CA ARG A 187 4.76 2.35 10.54
C ARG A 187 5.23 2.05 9.11
N ARG A 188 4.67 1.01 8.48
CA ARG A 188 5.06 0.56 7.14
C ARG A 188 4.08 1.04 6.06
N ILE A 189 2.95 1.63 6.45
CA ILE A 189 1.91 2.09 5.51
C ILE A 189 2.16 3.54 5.09
N THR A 190 1.90 3.81 3.82
CA THR A 190 1.65 5.14 3.27
C THR A 190 0.21 5.20 2.74
N VAL A 191 -0.51 6.25 3.13
CA VAL A 191 -1.90 6.47 2.74
C VAL A 191 -1.98 7.60 1.73
N TYR A 192 -2.66 7.34 0.62
CA TYR A 192 -2.89 8.27 -0.47
C TYR A 192 -4.39 8.52 -0.64
N ASP A 193 -4.74 9.69 -1.16
CA ASP A 193 -6.09 9.96 -1.64
C ASP A 193 -6.27 9.45 -3.08
N TYR A 194 -7.47 9.66 -3.62
CA TYR A 194 -7.82 9.25 -4.99
C TYR A 194 -7.07 10.04 -6.10
N LEU A 195 -6.49 11.20 -5.78
CA LEU A 195 -5.64 11.97 -6.70
C LEU A 195 -4.21 11.45 -6.72
N GLY A 196 -3.86 10.57 -5.77
CA GLY A 196 -2.52 10.04 -5.58
C GLY A 196 -1.63 10.94 -4.72
N ASP A 197 -2.21 11.95 -4.07
CA ASP A 197 -1.51 12.77 -3.09
C ASP A 197 -1.52 12.07 -1.73
N ARG A 198 -0.47 12.28 -0.94
CA ARG A 198 -0.34 11.66 0.39
C ARG A 198 -1.35 12.32 1.33
N CYS A 199 -2.23 11.53 1.94
CA CYS A 199 -3.20 12.07 2.89
C CYS A 199 -2.46 12.73 4.06
N SER A 200 -2.76 14.01 4.34
CA SER A 200 -2.06 14.80 5.34
C SER A 200 -2.93 15.96 5.84
N ASN A 201 -2.85 16.23 7.15
CA ASN A 201 -3.40 17.43 7.77
C ASN A 201 -2.32 18.50 8.03
N GLY A 202 -1.14 18.34 7.42
CA GLY A 202 0.04 19.14 7.69
C GLY A 202 0.88 18.54 8.81
N ASP A 203 1.15 19.31 9.85
CA ASP A 203 2.29 19.06 10.75
C ASP A 203 2.26 17.70 11.47
N SER A 204 1.10 17.22 11.95
CA SER A 204 1.06 15.99 12.76
C SER A 204 1.23 14.73 11.93
N ILE A 205 0.56 14.63 10.78
CA ILE A 205 0.72 13.48 9.88
C ILE A 205 2.08 13.49 9.18
N GLU A 206 2.61 14.65 8.75
CA GLU A 206 3.96 14.71 8.20
C GLU A 206 5.02 14.29 9.23
N ALA A 207 4.84 14.62 10.51
CA ALA A 207 5.71 14.13 11.57
C ALA A 207 5.64 12.60 11.71
N LEU A 208 4.45 12.00 11.62
CA LEU A 208 4.30 10.54 11.65
C LEU A 208 4.96 9.86 10.46
N TYR A 209 4.79 10.40 9.24
CA TYR A 209 5.47 9.88 8.06
C TYR A 209 6.98 9.98 8.17
N SER A 210 7.52 11.10 8.65
CA SER A 210 8.95 11.27 8.86
C SER A 210 9.51 10.23 9.84
N ILE A 211 8.81 9.96 10.96
CA ILE A 211 9.19 8.90 11.91
C ILE A 211 9.13 7.52 11.25
N ASN A 212 8.11 7.26 10.43
CA ASN A 212 7.90 5.99 9.73
C ASN A 212 8.99 5.75 8.66
N GLU A 213 9.41 6.78 7.93
CA GLU A 213 10.52 6.73 6.98
C GLU A 213 11.82 6.31 7.67
N VAL A 214 12.13 6.89 8.84
CA VAL A 214 13.29 6.49 9.66
C VAL A 214 13.17 5.04 10.09
N TYR A 215 12.01 4.61 10.60
CA TYR A 215 11.75 3.23 11.00
C TYR A 215 12.00 2.23 9.87
N ASN A 216 11.48 2.52 8.69
CA ASN A 216 11.62 1.66 7.50
C ASN A 216 13.06 1.66 6.96
N GLY A 217 13.77 2.78 7.09
CA GLY A 217 15.20 2.88 6.80
C GLY A 217 16.03 1.94 7.67
N VAL A 218 15.80 1.94 8.99
CA VAL A 218 16.49 1.02 9.92
C VAL A 218 16.23 -0.44 9.58
N ALA A 219 14.97 -0.80 9.29
CA ALA A 219 14.63 -2.17 8.92
C ALA A 219 15.33 -2.65 7.64
N THR A 220 15.67 -1.72 6.74
CA THR A 220 16.46 -2.01 5.53
C THR A 220 17.94 -2.14 5.86
N LEU A 221 18.45 -1.27 6.73
CA LEU A 221 19.83 -1.28 7.21
C LEU A 221 20.22 -2.59 7.92
N VAL A 222 19.31 -3.19 8.69
CA VAL A 222 19.55 -4.49 9.35
C VAL A 222 19.80 -5.61 8.32
N LYS A 223 19.26 -5.49 7.11
CA LYS A 223 19.46 -6.48 6.04
C LYS A 223 20.78 -6.30 5.28
N GLU A 224 21.51 -5.22 5.52
CA GLU A 224 22.80 -4.97 4.91
C GLU A 224 23.89 -5.90 5.46
N SER A 225 24.97 -6.05 4.67
CA SER A 225 26.14 -6.84 5.06
C SER A 225 26.77 -6.34 6.36
N ALA A 226 27.31 -7.25 7.17
CA ALA A 226 27.93 -6.93 8.46
C ALA A 226 29.06 -5.89 8.34
N SER A 227 29.78 -5.84 7.22
CA SER A 227 30.86 -4.87 7.00
C SER A 227 30.39 -3.44 6.72
N LEU A 228 29.24 -3.27 6.06
CA LEU A 228 28.70 -1.94 5.71
C LEU A 228 27.78 -1.39 6.81
N ARG A 229 27.20 -2.28 7.62
CA ARG A 229 26.21 -1.93 8.64
C ARG A 229 26.75 -0.89 9.63
N PRO A 230 27.96 -1.00 10.22
CA PRO A 230 28.48 0.00 11.17
C PRO A 230 28.63 1.39 10.56
N LEU A 231 29.13 1.47 9.32
CA LEU A 231 29.32 2.74 8.63
C LEU A 231 27.97 3.43 8.38
N LEU A 232 27.01 2.69 7.83
CA LEU A 232 25.67 3.19 7.54
C LEU A 232 24.91 3.55 8.83
N MET A 233 25.11 2.80 9.92
CA MET A 233 24.58 3.13 11.25
C MET A 233 25.16 4.45 11.77
N ALA A 234 26.47 4.63 11.70
CA ALA A 234 27.13 5.86 12.12
C ALA A 234 26.64 7.05 11.31
N THR A 235 26.49 6.90 9.99
CA THR A 235 25.90 7.94 9.12
C THR A 235 24.45 8.25 9.51
N ALA A 236 23.61 7.24 9.68
CA ALA A 236 22.21 7.42 10.06
C ALA A 236 22.06 8.09 11.44
N LEU A 237 22.92 7.76 12.40
CA LEU A 237 22.95 8.45 13.71
C LEU A 237 23.43 9.89 13.56
N LEU A 238 24.51 10.14 12.82
CA LEU A 238 25.05 11.50 12.63
C LEU A 238 24.01 12.42 11.95
N GLU A 239 23.34 11.91 10.92
CA GLU A 239 22.29 12.63 10.20
C GLU A 239 21.00 12.74 11.04
N GLY A 240 20.66 11.71 11.82
CA GLY A 240 19.49 11.68 12.69
C GLY A 240 19.62 12.56 13.93
N VAL A 241 20.82 12.75 14.46
CA VAL A 241 21.11 13.61 15.63
C VAL A 241 20.78 15.08 15.34
N SER A 242 20.76 15.52 14.08
CA SER A 242 20.37 16.89 13.74
C SER A 242 18.87 17.15 13.90
N ASN A 243 18.03 16.11 13.96
CA ASN A 243 16.59 16.22 13.81
C ASN A 243 15.82 15.41 14.87
N LYS A 244 15.38 16.09 15.94
CA LYS A 244 14.43 15.62 16.99
C LYS A 244 14.86 14.34 17.75
N PHE A 245 14.95 14.47 19.08
CA PHE A 245 15.27 13.38 20.03
C PHE A 245 14.54 12.04 19.76
N GLN A 246 13.28 12.09 19.31
CA GLN A 246 12.49 10.91 19.00
C GLN A 246 13.09 10.04 17.88
N HIS A 247 13.67 10.65 16.84
CA HIS A 247 14.30 9.90 15.75
C HIS A 247 15.58 9.20 16.24
N SER A 248 16.42 9.92 16.99
CA SER A 248 17.63 9.33 17.58
C SER A 248 17.29 8.18 18.52
N ALA A 249 16.26 8.32 19.35
CA ALA A 249 15.80 7.24 20.24
C ALA A 249 15.28 6.03 19.46
N LEU A 250 14.53 6.24 18.37
CA LEU A 250 14.03 5.15 17.54
C LEU A 250 15.16 4.42 16.82
N LEU A 251 16.09 5.16 16.21
CA LEU A 251 17.30 4.64 15.59
C LEU A 251 18.08 3.78 16.59
N LEU A 252 18.41 4.33 17.76
CA LEU A 252 19.15 3.60 18.79
C LEU A 252 18.41 2.34 19.24
N SER A 253 17.08 2.40 19.41
CA SER A 253 16.31 1.22 19.84
C SER A 253 16.39 0.07 18.84
N GLY A 254 16.29 0.36 17.53
CA GLY A 254 16.38 -0.64 16.46
C GLY A 254 17.81 -1.10 16.17
N LEU A 255 18.80 -0.39 16.67
CA LEU A 255 20.22 -0.64 16.47
C LEU A 255 20.91 -1.24 17.70
N THR A 256 20.20 -1.44 18.81
CA THR A 256 20.79 -1.91 20.07
C THR A 256 21.60 -3.20 19.89
N ASP A 257 21.04 -4.20 19.21
CA ASP A 257 21.71 -5.48 18.98
C ASP A 257 22.95 -5.31 18.10
N ALA A 258 22.86 -4.52 17.04
CA ALA A 258 23.98 -4.25 16.13
C ALA A 258 25.09 -3.41 16.80
N LEU A 259 24.75 -2.53 17.73
CA LEU A 259 25.72 -1.82 18.56
C LEU A 259 26.44 -2.77 19.52
N CYS A 260 25.73 -3.74 20.09
CA CYS A 260 26.36 -4.79 20.91
C CYS A 260 27.29 -5.68 20.08
N GLU A 261 26.90 -6.06 18.85
CA GLU A 261 27.77 -6.78 17.90
C GLU A 261 29.07 -5.99 17.64
N LEU A 262 28.95 -4.69 17.33
CA LEU A 262 30.09 -3.82 17.06
C LEU A 262 31.06 -3.74 18.25
N ILE A 263 30.54 -3.59 19.47
CA ILE A 263 31.38 -3.54 20.68
C ILE A 263 32.10 -4.87 20.87
N HIS A 264 31.43 -5.99 20.62
CA HIS A 264 32.03 -7.31 20.77
C HIS A 264 33.11 -7.62 19.72
N GLU A 265 32.96 -7.12 18.49
CA GLU A 265 34.01 -7.23 17.46
C GLU A 265 35.25 -6.42 17.82
N LEU A 266 35.09 -5.24 18.44
CA LEU A 266 36.21 -4.42 18.90
C LEU A 266 37.00 -5.10 20.03
N ASP A 267 36.32 -5.73 20.99
CA ASP A 267 36.97 -6.46 22.08
C ASP A 267 37.82 -7.64 21.57
N GLN A 268 37.44 -8.28 20.47
CA GLN A 268 38.19 -9.40 19.88
C GLN A 268 39.48 -8.97 19.16
N ILE A 269 39.58 -7.71 18.72
CA ILE A 269 40.78 -7.20 18.03
C ILE A 269 41.91 -6.97 19.02
N ASP A 270 41.60 -6.59 20.25
CA ASP A 270 42.61 -6.31 21.29
C ASP A 270 43.27 -7.58 21.86
N ASP A 271 42.65 -8.76 21.71
CA ASP A 271 43.21 -10.06 22.13
C ASP A 271 44.04 -10.77 21.03
N VAL A 272 44.08 -10.24 19.80
CA VAL A 272 44.99 -10.75 18.74
C VAL A 272 46.38 -10.14 18.91
N ASP A 273 47.10 -10.81 19.80
CA ASP A 273 48.50 -10.69 20.18
C ASP A 273 49.47 -10.03 19.17
N LEU A 274 50.18 -9.04 19.68
CA LEU A 274 51.32 -8.27 19.14
C LEU A 274 52.58 -9.12 18.82
N SER A 275 52.43 -10.40 18.46
CA SER A 275 53.57 -11.33 18.32
C SER A 275 54.21 -11.42 16.93
N ALA A 276 53.76 -10.65 15.93
CA ALA A 276 54.35 -10.64 14.59
C ALA A 276 54.61 -9.22 14.08
N ALA A 277 55.73 -8.63 14.51
CA ALA A 277 56.32 -7.46 13.88
C ALA A 277 56.83 -7.81 12.47
N GLY A 278 55.96 -7.68 11.47
CA GLY A 278 56.33 -7.55 10.05
C GLY A 278 56.32 -6.08 9.63
N PRO A 279 57.19 -5.63 8.70
CA PRO A 279 57.27 -4.23 8.32
C PRO A 279 55.96 -3.76 7.68
N MET A 280 55.42 -2.65 8.20
CA MET A 280 54.25 -1.95 7.67
C MET A 280 54.49 -1.53 6.20
N GLU A 281 53.69 -2.08 5.28
CA GLU A 281 53.44 -1.45 3.99
C GLU A 281 52.37 -0.35 4.16
N GLU A 282 52.75 0.83 3.73
CA GLU A 282 52.01 2.08 3.78
C GLU A 282 50.82 2.01 2.81
N VAL A 283 49.60 1.83 3.34
CA VAL A 283 48.38 1.86 2.53
C VAL A 283 47.91 3.31 2.42
N GLU A 284 48.12 3.90 1.24
CA GLU A 284 47.63 5.24 0.88
C GLU A 284 46.11 5.33 0.99
N LEU A 285 45.64 6.19 1.90
CA LEU A 285 44.24 6.59 2.02
C LEU A 285 43.80 7.34 0.75
N PHE A 286 42.91 6.72 -0.03
CA PHE A 286 42.17 7.41 -1.09
C PHE A 286 41.19 8.42 -0.49
N THR A 287 41.62 9.68 -0.37
CA THR A 287 40.70 10.82 -0.19
C THR A 287 40.05 11.17 -1.53
N SER A 288 38.99 10.44 -1.89
CA SER A 288 38.11 10.84 -3.01
C SER A 288 37.18 11.96 -2.56
N ARG A 289 37.62 13.20 -2.77
CA ARG A 289 36.82 14.41 -2.65
C ARG A 289 36.01 14.54 -3.95
N ALA A 290 34.80 13.99 -3.98
CA ALA A 290 33.88 14.19 -5.09
C ALA A 290 33.16 15.53 -4.95
N ASP A 291 33.56 16.50 -5.78
CA ASP A 291 32.83 17.71 -6.10
C ASP A 291 31.40 17.37 -6.56
N ARG A 292 30.39 17.71 -5.76
CA ARG A 292 29.01 17.78 -6.23
C ARG A 292 28.76 19.18 -6.79
N GLN A 293 28.97 19.31 -8.11
CA GLN A 293 28.39 20.41 -8.89
C GLN A 293 26.86 20.34 -8.80
N ALA A 294 26.28 21.44 -8.35
CA ALA A 294 24.84 21.68 -8.37
C ALA A 294 24.35 21.90 -9.80
N THR A 295 23.76 20.88 -10.41
CA THR A 295 22.92 21.06 -11.61
C THR A 295 21.47 21.34 -11.19
N ARG A 296 21.09 22.61 -11.29
CA ARG A 296 19.69 23.08 -11.27
C ARG A 296 18.91 22.47 -12.44
N PRO A 297 17.72 21.88 -12.25
CA PRO A 297 16.80 21.67 -13.34
C PRO A 297 16.04 22.96 -13.65
N SER A 298 16.01 23.30 -14.94
CA SER A 298 15.37 24.49 -15.48
C SER A 298 13.85 24.37 -15.42
N LYS A 299 13.19 25.48 -15.11
CA LYS A 299 11.76 25.68 -15.31
C LYS A 299 11.40 25.38 -16.78
N ARG A 300 10.53 24.41 -17.01
CA ARG A 300 9.75 24.30 -18.25
C ARG A 300 8.37 24.88 -17.99
N GLN A 301 8.19 26.14 -18.37
CA GLN A 301 6.89 26.72 -18.69
C GLN A 301 6.32 25.96 -19.90
N ARG A 302 5.18 25.31 -19.73
CA ARG A 302 4.29 25.00 -20.84
C ARG A 302 3.05 25.86 -20.67
N GLY A 303 2.96 26.89 -21.51
CA GLY A 303 1.72 27.54 -21.86
C GLY A 303 1.01 26.74 -22.95
N CYS A 304 -0.27 26.50 -22.74
CA CYS A 304 -1.34 26.23 -23.71
C CYS A 304 -2.58 25.95 -22.86
N SER A 305 -3.75 26.50 -23.08
CA SER A 305 -4.25 27.46 -24.06
C SER A 305 -5.69 27.71 -23.61
N GLU A 306 -6.13 28.96 -23.62
CA GLU A 306 -7.54 29.31 -23.50
C GLU A 306 -8.37 28.57 -24.57
N SER A 307 -9.47 27.97 -24.16
CA SER A 307 -10.62 27.80 -25.03
C SER A 307 -11.87 28.25 -24.29
N VAL A 308 -12.19 29.52 -24.52
CA VAL A 308 -13.54 30.06 -24.50
C VAL A 308 -14.43 29.17 -25.39
N ARG A 309 -15.54 28.68 -24.86
CA ARG A 309 -16.76 28.50 -25.67
C ARG A 309 -18.00 28.80 -24.83
N GLU A 310 -18.67 29.83 -25.29
CA GLU A 310 -19.98 30.30 -24.90
C GLU A 310 -21.07 29.26 -25.23
N ARG A 311 -22.12 29.30 -24.40
CA ARG A 311 -23.56 29.25 -24.72
C ARG A 311 -24.00 28.41 -25.93
N GLU A 312 -24.85 27.42 -25.65
CA GLU A 312 -26.31 27.48 -25.91
C GLU A 312 -27.05 26.69 -24.83
#